data_AF-A0A125RDG3-F1
#
_entry.id   AF-A0A125RDG3-F1
#
_cell.length_a   1.000
_cell.length_b   1.000
_cell.length_c   1.000
_cell.angle_alpha   90.00
_cell.angle_beta   90.00
_cell.angle_gamma   90.00
#
_symmetry.space_group_name_H-M   'P 1'
#
loop_
_entity.id
_entity.type
_entity.pdbx_description
1 polymer ?
#
loop_
_entity_poly.entity_id
_entity_poly.type
_entity_poly.pdbx_seq_one_letter_code
_entity_poly.pdbx_strand_id
1 'polypeptide(L)'
;MILKDILDHFEITESFPDYLLEQSFNKVFLDGDFSKEGNNYKIVAKTRKKVTHIMVLKPDDEFPLTVISELPNGLLNGMKFGLNEGDVTYISEL
;
A
#
# COMPACT_ATOMS: atom_id res chain seq x y z
N MET A 1 10.07 -6.90 0.76
CA MET A 1 9.25 -7.84 -0.02
C MET A 1 8.64 -7.08 -1.16
N ILE A 2 8.25 -7.73 -2.24
CA ILE A 2 7.68 -7.01 -3.38
C ILE A 2 6.14 -6.96 -3.28
N LEU A 3 5.50 -6.08 -4.04
CA LEU A 3 4.03 -5.99 -4.08
C LEU A 3 3.40 -7.32 -4.47
N LYS A 4 3.98 -8.00 -5.47
CA LYS A 4 3.51 -9.30 -5.92
C LYS A 4 3.38 -10.31 -4.78
N ASP A 5 4.36 -10.35 -3.86
CA ASP A 5 4.31 -11.23 -2.69
C ASP A 5 3.07 -10.93 -1.80
N ILE A 6 2.69 -9.65 -1.70
CA ILE A 6 1.54 -9.20 -0.91
C ILE A 6 0.23 -9.57 -1.60
N LEU A 7 0.15 -9.33 -2.92
CA LEU A 7 -1.03 -9.68 -3.72
C LEU A 7 -1.29 -11.20 -3.66
N ASP A 8 -0.23 -11.99 -3.86
CA ASP A 8 -0.29 -13.45 -3.79
C ASP A 8 -0.71 -13.93 -2.39
N HIS A 9 -0.21 -13.28 -1.33
CA HIS A 9 -0.56 -13.64 0.05
C HIS A 9 -2.03 -13.42 0.39
N PHE A 10 -2.63 -12.33 -0.10
CA PHE A 10 -4.04 -12.00 0.14
C PHE A 10 -4.98 -12.46 -0.98
N GLU A 11 -4.49 -13.29 -1.91
CA GLU A 11 -5.25 -13.82 -3.05
C GLU A 11 -5.90 -12.71 -3.91
N ILE A 12 -5.21 -11.59 -4.09
CA ILE A 12 -5.64 -10.46 -4.92
C ILE A 12 -5.28 -10.78 -6.37
N THR A 13 -6.29 -10.94 -7.23
CA THR A 13 -6.13 -11.39 -8.63
C THR A 13 -6.20 -10.27 -9.65
N GLU A 14 -6.41 -9.03 -9.20
CA GLU A 14 -6.51 -7.86 -10.06
C GLU A 14 -5.16 -7.48 -10.67
N SER A 15 -5.21 -6.92 -11.87
CA SER A 15 -4.02 -6.48 -12.59
C SER A 15 -3.53 -5.14 -12.06
N PHE A 16 -2.22 -5.06 -11.83
CA PHE A 16 -1.51 -3.82 -11.54
C PHE A 16 -0.42 -3.60 -12.60
N PRO A 17 -0.01 -2.34 -12.85
CA PRO A 17 1.15 -2.05 -13.67
C PRO A 17 2.39 -2.90 -13.29
N ASP A 18 3.08 -3.46 -14.28
CA ASP A 18 4.19 -4.40 -14.07
C ASP A 18 5.29 -3.82 -13.15
N TYR A 19 5.60 -2.53 -13.28
CA TYR A 19 6.60 -1.87 -12.46
C TYR A 19 6.22 -1.81 -10.97
N LEU A 20 4.92 -1.87 -10.64
CA LEU A 20 4.44 -1.92 -9.26
C LEU A 20 4.65 -3.28 -8.63
N LEU A 21 4.53 -4.36 -9.42
CA LEU A 21 4.64 -5.73 -8.92
C LEU A 21 5.99 -6.00 -8.26
N GLU A 22 7.05 -5.36 -8.76
CA GLU A 22 8.43 -5.45 -8.27
C GLU A 22 8.77 -4.37 -7.21
N GLN A 23 7.84 -3.47 -6.87
CA GLN A 23 8.10 -2.43 -5.85
C GLN A 23 8.23 -3.04 -4.46
N SER A 24 9.24 -2.57 -3.74
CA SER A 24 9.57 -3.09 -2.41
C SER A 24 8.78 -2.40 -1.29
N PHE A 25 8.11 -3.21 -0.47
CA PHE A 25 7.38 -2.80 0.72
C PHE A 25 7.84 -3.53 1.98
N ASN A 26 7.40 -3.00 3.13
CA ASN A 26 7.67 -3.56 4.44
C ASN A 26 6.90 -4.89 4.63
N LYS A 27 7.55 -5.89 5.21
CA LYS A 27 6.95 -7.21 5.46
C LYS A 27 5.75 -7.18 6.42
N VAL A 28 5.63 -6.13 7.24
CA VAL A 28 4.51 -5.96 8.18
C VAL A 28 3.14 -6.00 7.51
N PHE A 29 3.05 -5.70 6.21
CA PHE A 29 1.78 -5.79 5.48
C PHE A 29 1.22 -7.22 5.39
N LEU A 30 2.06 -8.25 5.44
CA LEU A 30 1.58 -9.63 5.45
C LEU A 30 0.78 -9.99 6.71
N ASP A 31 1.12 -9.37 7.83
CA ASP A 31 0.46 -9.61 9.12
C ASP A 31 -0.66 -8.58 9.38
N GLY A 32 -1.03 -7.78 8.36
CA GLY A 32 -1.98 -6.69 8.48
C GLY A 32 -3.44 -7.13 8.40
N ASP A 33 -4.33 -6.34 9.01
CA ASP A 33 -5.77 -6.50 8.88
C ASP A 33 -6.18 -6.19 7.43
N PHE A 34 -6.70 -7.18 6.73
CA PHE A 34 -7.13 -7.08 5.33
C PHE A 34 -8.64 -6.87 5.21
N SER A 35 -9.04 -5.99 4.30
CA SER A 35 -10.44 -5.74 3.95
C SER A 35 -10.58 -5.47 2.45
N LYS A 36 -11.71 -5.89 1.89
CA LYS A 36 -12.10 -5.70 0.49
C LYS A 36 -13.44 -4.99 0.42
N GLU A 37 -13.54 -3.98 -0.43
CA GLU A 37 -14.78 -3.26 -0.75
C GLU A 37 -14.90 -3.08 -2.26
N GLY A 38 -15.74 -3.90 -2.91
CA GLY A 38 -15.77 -3.97 -4.37
C GLY A 38 -14.43 -4.47 -4.92
N ASN A 39 -13.83 -3.71 -5.84
CA ASN A 39 -12.50 -3.99 -6.41
C ASN A 39 -11.35 -3.31 -5.63
N ASN A 40 -11.66 -2.66 -4.51
CA ASN A 40 -10.66 -1.95 -3.71
C ASN A 40 -10.26 -2.79 -2.50
N TYR A 41 -8.99 -2.67 -2.13
CA TYR A 41 -8.40 -3.40 -1.03
C TYR A 41 -7.71 -2.46 -0.06
N LYS A 42 -7.75 -2.83 1.21
CA LYS A 42 -7.06 -2.11 2.26
C LYS A 42 -6.42 -3.08 3.23
N ILE A 43 -5.13 -2.88 3.48
CA ILE A 43 -4.33 -3.61 4.46
C ILE A 43 -3.86 -2.62 5.52
N VAL A 44 -4.12 -2.90 6.79
CA VAL A 44 -3.72 -2.08 7.93
C VAL A 44 -2.80 -2.87 8.85
N ALA A 45 -1.54 -2.48 8.94
CA ALA A 45 -0.52 -3.15 9.75
C ALA A 45 -0.01 -2.23 10.87
N LYS A 46 -0.16 -2.65 12.13
CA LYS A 46 0.34 -1.92 13.30
C LYS A 46 1.68 -2.49 13.75
N THR A 47 2.68 -1.63 13.90
CA THR A 47 4.02 -2.03 14.35
C THR A 47 4.22 -1.81 15.85
N ARG A 48 5.23 -2.48 16.42
CA ARG A 48 5.63 -2.32 17.84
C ARG A 48 6.01 -0.89 18.21
N LYS A 49 6.38 -0.05 17.24
CA LYS A 49 6.76 1.36 17.45
C LYS A 49 5.55 2.30 17.45
N LYS A 50 4.32 1.79 17.54
CA LYS A 50 3.07 2.55 17.41
C LYS A 50 2.93 3.28 16.06
N VAL A 51 3.62 2.80 15.02
CA VAL A 51 3.40 3.25 13.64
C VAL A 51 2.34 2.35 13.01
N THR A 52 1.33 2.95 12.38
CA THR A 52 0.31 2.23 11.61
C THR A 52 0.61 2.41 10.13
N HIS A 53 0.90 1.33 9.41
CA HIS A 53 1.02 1.34 7.96
C HIS A 53 -0.33 0.96 7.34
N ILE A 54 -0.72 1.67 6.29
CA ILE A 54 -1.96 1.47 5.54
C ILE A 54 -1.58 1.36 4.07
N MET A 55 -1.88 0.23 3.45
CA MET A 55 -1.79 0.04 2.01
C MET A 55 -3.20 0.01 1.44
N VAL A 56 -3.45 0.84 0.43
CA VAL A 56 -4.71 0.90 -0.30
C VAL A 56 -4.41 0.53 -1.74
N LEU A 57 -5.09 -0.49 -2.25
CA LEU A 57 -4.97 -0.96 -3.62
C LEU A 57 -6.29 -0.69 -4.35
N LYS A 58 -6.21 0.00 -5.47
CA LYS A 58 -7.36 0.37 -6.30
C LYS A 58 -7.02 0.20 -7.78
N PRO A 59 -7.14 -1.01 -8.34
CA PRO A 59 -6.70 -1.32 -9.69
C PRO A 59 -7.19 -0.36 -10.78
N ASP A 60 -8.39 0.20 -10.59
CA ASP A 60 -9.06 1.08 -11.55
C ASP A 60 -8.84 2.59 -11.29
N ASP A 61 -8.00 2.98 -10.31
CA ASP A 61 -7.71 4.37 -9.94
C ASP A 61 -6.46 4.90 -10.67
N GLU A 62 -6.33 6.24 -10.80
CA GLU A 62 -5.12 6.88 -11.34
C GLU A 62 -3.89 6.55 -10.48
N PHE A 63 -4.11 6.38 -9.17
CA PHE A 63 -3.12 5.91 -8.21
C PHE A 63 -3.49 4.52 -7.69
N PRO A 64 -3.19 3.45 -8.45
CA PRO A 64 -3.63 2.10 -8.10
C PRO A 64 -3.02 1.57 -6.80
N LEU A 65 -1.93 2.17 -6.33
CA LEU A 65 -1.33 1.84 -5.06
C LEU A 65 -1.06 3.10 -4.24
N THR A 66 -1.56 3.13 -3.02
CA THR A 66 -1.26 4.17 -2.04
C THR A 66 -0.77 3.52 -0.75
N VAL A 67 0.35 4.01 -0.23
CA VAL A 67 0.91 3.57 1.05
C VAL A 67 1.03 4.77 1.97
N ILE A 68 0.38 4.70 3.13
CA ILE A 68 0.40 5.73 4.17
C ILE A 68 0.96 5.11 5.44
N SER A 69 1.73 5.86 6.21
CA SER A 69 2.07 5.51 7.57
C SER A 69 1.67 6.65 8.49
N GLU A 70 1.01 6.28 9.57
CA GLU A 70 0.66 7.17 10.66
C GLU A 70 1.67 6.98 11.78
N LEU A 71 2.38 8.05 12.13
CA LEU A 71 3.38 8.07 13.17
C LEU A 71 2.74 8.25 14.56
N PRO A 72 3.44 7.90 15.66
CA PRO A 72 2.88 7.99 17.01
C PRO A 72 2.50 9.41 17.46
N ASN A 73 3.05 10.43 16.78
CA ASN A 73 2.75 11.84 16.99
C ASN A 73 1.58 12.35 16.14
N GLY A 74 0.88 11.46 15.42
CA GLY A 74 -0.26 11.78 14.55
C GLY A 74 0.13 12.27 13.15
N LEU A 75 1.43 12.43 12.87
CA LEU A 75 1.89 12.86 11.53
C LEU A 75 1.71 11.74 10.51
N LEU A 76 1.38 12.13 9.29
CA LEU A 76 1.21 11.21 8.17
C LEU A 76 2.35 11.36 7.18
N ASN A 77 2.89 10.23 6.75
CA ASN A 77 3.84 10.15 5.64
C ASN A 77 3.45 9.02 4.68
N GLY A 78 3.75 9.15 3.40
CA GLY A 78 3.33 8.15 2.44
C GLY A 78 3.71 8.43 1.02
N MET A 79 3.27 7.54 0.14
CA MET A 79 3.48 7.61 -1.31
C MET A 79 2.23 7.09 -2.01
N LYS A 80 1.84 7.78 -3.08
CA LYS A 80 0.91 7.26 -4.09
C LYS A 80 1.72 6.92 -5.33
N PHE A 81 1.45 5.77 -5.91
CA PHE A 81 2.09 5.29 -7.12
C PHE A 81 1.04 5.26 -8.23
N GLY A 82 1.34 5.91 -9.35
CA GLY A 82 0.45 6.05 -10.50
C GLY A 82 0.41 4.81 -11.39
N LEU A 83 0.13 5.03 -12.68
CA LEU A 83 0.10 3.96 -13.70
C LEU A 83 1.45 3.74 -14.38
N ASN A 84 2.38 4.69 -14.28
CA ASN A 84 3.68 4.66 -14.95
C ASN A 84 4.84 4.70 -13.96
N GLU A 85 5.96 4.07 -14.33
CA GLU A 85 7.18 4.14 -13.54
C GLU A 85 7.63 5.60 -13.37
N GLY A 86 7.94 5.98 -12.13
CA GLY A 86 8.33 7.36 -11.78
C GLY A 86 7.17 8.30 -11.47
N ASP A 87 5.92 7.91 -11.75
CA ASP A 87 4.73 8.63 -11.30
C ASP A 87 4.46 8.33 -9.81
N VAL A 88 5.19 9.05 -8.95
CA VAL A 88 5.12 8.87 -7.50
C VAL A 88 4.87 10.22 -6.84
N THR A 89 3.77 10.32 -6.10
CA THR A 89 3.42 11.50 -5.31
C THR A 89 3.66 11.22 -3.84
N TYR A 90 4.42 12.09 -3.17
CA TYR A 90 4.68 11.98 -1.74
C TYR A 90 3.56 12.60 -0.92
N ILE A 91 3.16 11.92 0.15
CA ILE A 91 2.23 12.42 1.16
C ILE A 91 3.07 12.83 2.36
N SER A 92 2.94 14.07 2.78
CA SER A 92 3.50 14.58 4.03
C SER A 92 2.53 15.60 4.59
N GLU A 93 1.80 15.22 5.64
CA GLU A 93 0.95 16.15 6.38
C GLU A 93 1.57 16.35 7.77
N LEU A 94 2.01 17.59 8.01
CA LEU A 94 2.66 18.09 9.23
C LEU A 94 1.64 18.69 10.20
#